data_AF-A0A4V1P7V3-F1
#
_entry.id   AF-A0A4V1P7V3-F1
#
_cell.length_a   1.000
_cell.length_b   1.000
_cell.length_c   1.000
_cell.angle_alpha   90.00
_cell.angle_beta   90.00
_cell.angle_gamma   90.00
#
_symmetry.space_group_name_H-M   'P 1'
#
loop_
_entity.id
_entity.type
_entity.pdbx_description
1 polymer ?
#
loop_
_entity_poly.entity_id
_entity_poly.type
_entity_poly.pdbx_seq_one_letter_code
_entity_poly.pdbx_strand_id
1 'polypeptide(L)'
;MPYTDPLEPMLQRADELRRQIALRIVEEAGATPPPSPSADHLAAADEAIAAWDEQGEEEQDQRAFRDIGPLQELLAEHRDMIERIGELQDRRLS
;
A
#
# COMPACT_ATOMS: atom_id res chain seq x y z
N MET A 1 22.69 -20.53 -11.03
CA MET A 1 21.44 -20.29 -10.30
C MET A 1 21.31 -18.79 -10.20
N PRO A 2 20.42 -18.12 -10.97
CA PRO A 2 20.20 -16.70 -10.75
C PRO A 2 19.65 -16.57 -9.32
N TYR A 3 20.35 -15.80 -8.51
CA TYR A 3 19.91 -15.48 -7.16
C TYR A 3 18.74 -14.51 -7.31
N THR A 4 17.54 -15.03 -7.56
CA THR A 4 16.33 -14.21 -7.57
C THR A 4 16.19 -13.64 -6.18
N ASP A 5 16.21 -12.32 -6.07
CA ASP A 5 16.11 -11.70 -4.78
C ASP A 5 14.70 -12.00 -4.23
N PRO A 6 14.54 -12.65 -3.07
CA PRO A 6 13.22 -12.82 -2.45
C PRO A 6 12.48 -11.50 -2.23
N LEU A 7 13.16 -10.36 -2.27
CA LEU A 7 12.55 -9.03 -2.22
C LEU A 7 11.90 -8.60 -3.54
N GLU A 8 12.40 -9.04 -4.70
CA GLU A 8 11.82 -8.66 -6.01
C GLU A 8 10.31 -8.97 -6.12
N PRO A 9 9.82 -10.18 -5.80
CA PRO A 9 8.38 -10.46 -5.88
C PRO A 9 7.58 -9.67 -4.85
N MET A 10 8.16 -9.35 -3.68
CA MET A 10 7.50 -8.55 -2.65
C MET A 10 7.36 -7.08 -3.08
N LEU A 11 8.41 -6.52 -3.68
CA LEU A 11 8.40 -5.15 -4.23
C LEU A 11 7.41 -5.04 -5.40
N GLN A 12 7.33 -6.04 -6.27
CA GLN A 12 6.32 -6.07 -7.34
C GLN A 12 4.90 -6.10 -6.78
N ARG A 13 4.68 -6.85 -5.69
CA ARG A 13 3.38 -6.93 -5.04
C ARG A 13 3.00 -5.61 -4.35
N ALA A 14 3.95 -4.95 -3.69
CA ALA A 14 3.74 -3.62 -3.11
C ALA A 14 3.39 -2.57 -4.18
N ASP A 15 4.07 -2.60 -5.33
CA ASP A 15 3.74 -1.72 -6.46
C ASP A 15 2.35 -2.01 -7.05
N GLU A 16 1.97 -3.28 -7.13
CA GLU A 16 0.62 -3.66 -7.56
C GLU A 16 -0.45 -3.20 -6.57
N LEU A 17 -0.18 -3.23 -5.27
CA LEU A 17 -1.08 -2.69 -4.25
C LEU A 17 -1.22 -1.18 -4.37
N ARG A 18 -0.11 -0.46 -4.56
CA ARG A 18 -0.13 0.99 -4.81
C ARG A 18 -1.02 1.34 -6.02
N ARG A 19 -0.95 0.55 -7.09
CA ARG A 19 -1.82 0.72 -8.27
C ARG A 19 -3.29 0.43 -7.96
N GLN A 20 -3.58 -0.61 -7.18
CA GLN A 20 -4.94 -0.93 -6.76
C GLN A 20 -5.53 0.19 -5.88
N ILE A 21 -4.75 0.71 -4.92
CA ILE A 21 -5.13 1.85 -4.08
C ILE A 21 -5.47 3.06 -4.97
N ALA A 22 -4.62 3.39 -5.95
CA ALA A 22 -4.86 4.49 -6.88
C ALA A 22 -6.19 4.34 -7.65
N LEU A 23 -6.47 3.15 -8.17
CA LEU A 23 -7.73 2.87 -8.87
C LEU A 23 -8.93 2.93 -7.92
N ARG A 24 -8.76 2.42 -6.69
CA ARG A 24 -9.83 2.39 -5.68
C ARG A 24 -10.21 3.80 -5.22
N ILE A 25 -9.23 4.68 -5.04
CA ILE A 25 -9.47 6.10 -4.71
C ILE A 25 -10.30 6.76 -5.81
N VAL A 26 -9.97 6.52 -7.08
CA VAL A 26 -10.73 7.06 -8.22
C VAL A 26 -12.16 6.53 -8.23
N GLU A 27 -12.34 5.23 -7.97
CA GLU A 27 -13.66 4.60 -7.90
C GLU A 27 -14.50 5.16 -6.73
N GLU A 28 -13.90 5.32 -5.53
CA GLU A 28 -14.59 5.90 -4.36
C GLU A 28 -14.87 7.40 -4.52
N ALA A 29 -14.07 8.12 -5.31
CA ALA A 29 -14.34 9.49 -5.72
C ALA A 29 -15.52 9.60 -6.72
N GLY A 30 -16.12 8.48 -7.13
CA GLY A 30 -17.24 8.42 -8.08
C GLY A 30 -16.83 8.58 -9.54
N ALA A 31 -15.52 8.51 -9.84
CA ALA A 31 -15.00 8.53 -11.19
C ALA A 31 -14.82 7.09 -11.73
N THR A 32 -14.83 6.93 -13.04
CA THR A 32 -14.54 5.63 -13.66
C THR A 32 -13.04 5.37 -13.62
N PRO A 33 -12.56 4.34 -12.91
CA PRO A 33 -11.14 4.05 -12.85
C PRO A 33 -10.61 3.70 -14.25
N PRO A 34 -9.51 4.33 -14.70
CA PRO A 34 -8.87 3.93 -15.95
C PRO A 34 -8.25 2.53 -15.83
N PRO A 35 -7.98 1.83 -16.95
CA PRO A 35 -7.33 0.52 -16.92
C PRO A 35 -5.89 0.55 -16.37
N SER A 36 -5.27 1.73 -16.30
CA SER A 36 -3.98 1.95 -15.64
C SER A 36 -4.02 3.28 -14.89
N PRO A 37 -3.54 3.35 -13.64
CA PRO A 37 -3.44 4.62 -12.92
C PRO A 37 -2.46 5.56 -13.63
N SER A 38 -2.80 6.84 -13.68
CA SER A 38 -1.90 7.90 -14.15
C SER A 38 -0.96 8.32 -13.02
N ALA A 39 0.02 9.18 -13.33
CA ALA A 39 0.90 9.76 -12.31
C ALA A 39 0.12 10.49 -11.21
N ASP A 40 -0.97 11.18 -11.56
CA ASP A 40 -1.84 11.88 -10.60
C ASP A 40 -2.58 10.91 -9.67
N HIS A 41 -3.05 9.77 -10.21
CA HIS A 41 -3.70 8.74 -9.39
C HIS A 41 -2.70 8.05 -8.46
N LEU A 42 -1.47 7.83 -8.92
CA LEU A 42 -0.40 7.31 -8.08
C LEU A 42 0.00 8.29 -6.97
N ALA A 43 0.05 9.59 -7.28
CA ALA A 43 0.31 10.62 -6.28
C ALA A 43 -0.80 10.67 -5.21
N ALA A 44 -2.07 10.54 -5.62
CA ALA A 44 -3.18 10.44 -4.68
C ALA A 44 -3.10 9.18 -3.80
N ALA A 45 -2.64 8.05 -4.37
CA ALA A 45 -2.36 6.84 -3.59
C ALA A 45 -1.22 7.05 -2.58
N ASP A 46 -0.12 7.69 -3.00
CA ASP A 46 1.00 8.00 -2.10
C ASP A 46 0.57 8.93 -0.96
N GLU A 47 -0.25 9.93 -1.27
CA GLU A 47 -0.79 10.85 -0.26
C GLU A 47 -1.68 10.10 0.74
N ALA A 48 -2.55 9.21 0.26
CA ALA A 48 -3.37 8.37 1.12
C ALA A 48 -2.53 7.41 1.99
N ILE A 49 -1.48 6.82 1.42
CA ILE A 49 -0.53 5.96 2.15
C ILE A 49 0.22 6.77 3.21
N ALA A 50 0.75 7.94 2.85
CA ALA A 50 1.47 8.80 3.78
C ALA A 50 0.56 9.32 4.90
N ALA A 51 -0.67 9.71 4.58
CA ALA A 51 -1.66 10.11 5.57
C ALA A 51 -2.05 8.95 6.50
N TRP A 52 -2.12 7.73 5.96
CA TRP A 52 -2.38 6.52 6.75
C TRP A 52 -1.22 6.21 7.69
N ASP A 53 0.02 6.41 7.23
CA ASP A 53 1.22 6.21 8.04
C ASP A 53 1.40 7.27 9.13
N GLU A 54 1.11 8.54 8.81
CA GLU A 54 1.21 9.66 9.76
C GLU A 54 0.13 9.60 10.85
N GLN A 55 -1.05 9.03 10.57
CA GLN A 55 -2.12 8.88 11.56
C GLN A 55 -1.77 7.99 12.76
N GLY A 56 -0.64 7.29 12.73
CA GLY A 56 -0.07 6.59 13.88
C GLY A 56 -0.86 5.34 14.30
N GLU A 57 -0.15 4.41 14.96
CA GLU A 57 -0.67 3.10 15.38
C GLU A 57 -1.92 3.22 16.29
N GLU A 58 -2.05 4.30 17.08
CA GLU A 58 -3.15 4.52 18.02
C GLU A 58 -4.52 4.74 17.35
N GLU A 59 -4.56 5.35 16.16
CA GLU A 59 -5.80 5.47 15.35
C GLU A 59 -6.07 4.22 14.51
N GLN A 60 -5.03 3.47 14.14
CA GLN A 60 -5.15 2.23 13.39
C GLN A 60 -5.73 1.09 14.24
N ASP A 61 -5.31 0.97 15.51
CA ASP A 61 -5.86 -0.01 16.46
C ASP A 61 -7.38 0.18 16.63
N GLN A 62 -7.85 1.43 16.73
CA GLN A 62 -9.28 1.76 16.84
C GLN A 62 -10.07 1.50 15.54
N ARG A 63 -9.41 1.52 14.38
CA ARG A 63 -10.02 1.24 13.07
C ARG A 63 -10.03 -0.25 12.74
N ALA A 64 -9.09 -1.04 13.27
CA ALA A 64 -9.13 -2.51 13.18
C ALA A 64 -10.39 -3.12 13.83
N PHE A 65 -11.02 -2.39 14.76
CA PHE A 65 -12.30 -2.75 15.37
C PHE A 65 -13.54 -2.18 14.64
N ARG A 66 -13.39 -1.41 13.55
CA ARG A 66 -14.50 -0.96 12.69
C ARG A 66 -14.49 -1.74 11.38
N ASP A 67 -15.64 -1.80 10.71
CA ASP A 67 -15.70 -2.17 9.29
C ASP A 67 -14.84 -1.18 8.50
N ILE A 68 -13.59 -1.56 8.23
CA ILE A 68 -12.64 -0.82 7.43
C ILE A 68 -13.13 -0.92 5.98
N GLY A 69 -13.30 0.22 5.31
CA GLY A 69 -13.71 0.24 3.91
C GLY A 69 -12.69 -0.46 3.02
N PRO A 70 -13.07 -0.87 1.80
CA PRO A 70 -12.21 -1.64 0.90
C PRO A 70 -10.91 -0.90 0.50
N LEU A 71 -10.88 0.44 0.55
CA LEU A 71 -9.63 1.21 0.41
C LEU A 71 -8.71 1.06 1.62
N GLN A 72 -9.28 1.04 2.82
CA GLN A 72 -8.54 0.96 4.08
C GLN A 72 -7.93 -0.43 4.28
N GLU A 73 -8.60 -1.49 3.82
CA GLU A 73 -8.03 -2.85 3.73
C GLU A 73 -6.78 -2.88 2.85
N LEU A 74 -6.83 -2.23 1.67
CA LEU A 74 -5.69 -2.16 0.76
C LEU A 74 -4.52 -1.35 1.33
N LEU A 75 -4.82 -0.25 2.04
CA LEU A 75 -3.80 0.56 2.72
C LEU A 75 -3.11 -0.22 3.85
N ALA A 76 -3.88 -0.95 4.66
CA ALA A 76 -3.34 -1.82 5.70
C ALA A 76 -2.47 -2.94 5.11
N GLU A 77 -2.94 -3.63 4.07
CA GLU A 77 -2.15 -4.68 3.40
C GLU A 77 -0.85 -4.13 2.80
N HIS A 78 -0.89 -2.93 2.19
CA HIS A 78 0.30 -2.27 1.66
C HIS A 78 1.30 -1.96 2.77
N ARG A 79 0.84 -1.43 3.92
CA ARG A 79 1.70 -1.11 5.06
C ARG A 79 2.37 -2.35 5.64
N ASP A 80 1.60 -3.40 5.96
CA ASP A 80 2.12 -4.68 6.44
C ASP A 80 3.22 -5.24 5.52
N MET A 81 3.03 -5.08 4.21
CA MET A 81 3.99 -5.52 3.21
C MET A 81 5.28 -4.70 3.22
N ILE A 82 5.18 -3.37 3.31
CA ILE A 82 6.34 -2.48 3.38
C ILE A 82 7.12 -2.68 4.68
N GLU A 83 6.44 -2.84 5.82
CA GLU A 83 7.08 -3.15 7.10
C GLU A 83 7.87 -4.45 7.01
N ARG A 84 7.28 -5.50 6.43
CA ARG A 84 7.94 -6.79 6.24
C ARG A 84 9.11 -6.73 5.25
N ILE A 85 9.02 -5.92 4.20
CA ILE A 85 10.14 -5.65 3.27
C ILE A 85 11.27 -4.96 4.03
N GLY A 86 10.95 -3.95 4.84
CA GLY A 86 11.91 -3.24 5.69
C GLY A 86 12.62 -4.17 6.67
N GLU A 87 11.90 -5.04 7.37
CA GLU A 87 12.49 -6.04 8.27
C GLU A 87 13.46 -6.98 7.55
N LEU A 88 13.11 -7.44 6.34
CA LEU A 88 13.95 -8.33 5.55
C LEU A 88 15.20 -7.61 5.00
N GLN A 89 15.07 -6.33 4.66
CA GLN A 89 16.21 -5.50 4.26
C GLN A 89 17.15 -5.24 5.44
N ASP A 90 16.62 -4.89 6.61
CA ASP A 90 17.41 -4.63 7.83
C ASP A 90 18.21 -5.88 8.24
N ARG A 91 17.59 -7.06 8.24
CA ARG A 91 18.26 -8.34 8.51
C ARG A 91 19.37 -8.69 7.52
N ARG A 92 19.37 -8.12 6.31
CA ARG A 92 20.44 -8.30 5.32
C ARG A 92 21.60 -7.32 5.50
N LEU A 93 21.33 -6.17 6.12
CA LEU A 93 22.29 -5.11 6.38
C LEU A 93 23.05 -5.31 7.71
N SER A 94 22.53 -6.17 8.60
CA SER A 94 23.17 -6.64 9.84
C SER A 94 24.08 -7.84 9.61
#